data_AF-A0A1Z4EJG7-F1
#
_entry.id   AF-A0A1Z4EJG7-F1
#
_cell.length_a   1.000
_cell.length_b   1.000
_cell.length_c   1.000
_cell.angle_alpha   90.00
_cell.angle_beta   90.00
_cell.angle_gamma   90.00
#
_symmetry.space_group_name_H-M   'P 1'
#
loop_
_entity.id
_entity.type
_entity.pdbx_description
1 polymer ?
#
loop_
_entity_poly.entity_id
_entity_poly.type
_entity_poly.pdbx_seq_one_letter_code
_entity_poly.pdbx_strand_id
1 'polypeptide(L)'
;MFAVLVVGLLLTLAVAIIGWFRPVAPKLPAAPTYSAQQVADAKKKVCSTFTKVDNAVRAASARNKGDDYATQFATAINVRQALVVGSQYLSTTLNQEPATSTELASSVRDLVNSYQLLTIELLSDAPELEKDPTVHAGDEANSKIENQCK
;
A
#
# COMPACT_ATOMS: atom_id res chain seq x y z
N MET A 1 52.58 -25.53 34.50
CA MET A 1 51.27 -26.22 34.66
C MET A 1 50.16 -25.29 35.16
N PHE A 2 50.38 -24.40 36.14
CA PHE A 2 49.32 -23.52 36.68
C PHE A 2 48.74 -22.49 35.68
N ALA A 3 49.56 -21.91 34.80
CA ALA A 3 49.09 -20.89 33.84
C ALA A 3 48.08 -21.44 32.81
N VAL A 4 48.22 -22.71 32.41
CA VAL A 4 47.33 -23.37 31.44
C VAL A 4 45.94 -23.61 32.04
N LEU A 5 45.88 -23.95 33.34
CA LEU A 5 44.63 -24.17 34.07
C LEU A 5 43.84 -22.86 34.27
N VAL A 6 44.53 -21.75 34.53
CA VAL A 6 43.91 -20.42 34.70
C VAL A 6 43.31 -19.91 33.38
N VAL A 7 44.03 -20.07 32.27
CA VAL A 7 43.53 -19.67 30.95
C VAL A 7 42.33 -20.52 30.54
N GLY A 8 42.35 -21.84 30.80
CA GLY A 8 41.21 -22.72 30.56
C GLY A 8 39.95 -22.31 31.34
N LEU A 9 40.11 -21.93 32.61
CA LEU A 9 39.00 -21.50 33.46
C LEU A 9 38.38 -20.16 32.99
N LEU A 10 39.20 -19.21 32.55
CA LEU A 10 38.71 -17.92 32.06
C LEU A 10 37.94 -18.06 30.74
N LEU A 11 38.37 -18.96 29.87
CA LEU A 11 37.68 -19.22 28.59
C LEU A 11 36.31 -19.87 28.81
N THR A 12 36.18 -20.79 29.77
CA THR A 12 34.88 -21.43 30.06
C THR A 12 33.90 -20.46 30.72
N LEU A 13 34.37 -19.60 31.63
CA LEU A 13 33.54 -18.55 32.22
C LEU A 13 33.08 -17.52 31.17
N ALA A 14 33.96 -17.10 30.26
CA ALA A 14 33.61 -16.16 29.21
C ALA A 14 32.51 -16.70 28.28
N VAL A 15 32.60 -17.97 27.88
CA VAL A 15 31.58 -18.62 27.03
C VAL A 15 30.25 -18.80 27.78
N ALA A 16 30.29 -19.12 29.08
CA ALA A 16 29.09 -19.25 29.90
C ALA A 16 28.33 -17.91 30.06
N ILE A 17 29.05 -16.80 30.24
CA ILE A 17 28.45 -15.46 30.36
C ILE A 17 27.83 -15.03 29.04
N ILE A 18 28.51 -15.24 27.90
CA ILE A 18 27.99 -14.88 26.57
C ILE A 18 26.74 -15.72 26.22
N GLY A 19 26.69 -16.98 26.66
CA GLY A 19 25.52 -17.85 26.48
C GLY A 19 24.26 -17.34 27.18
N TRP A 20 24.41 -16.72 28.35
CA TRP A 20 23.27 -16.19 29.15
C TRP A 20 22.67 -14.91 28.57
N PHE A 21 23.49 -14.10 27.88
CA PHE A 21 23.05 -12.85 27.24
C PHE A 21 22.65 -13.02 25.77
N ARG A 22 22.52 -14.25 25.26
CA ARG A 22 21.98 -14.46 23.92
C ARG A 22 20.50 -14.03 23.91
N PRO A 23 20.13 -12.99 23.14
CA PRO A 23 18.74 -12.61 23.00
C PRO A 23 18.00 -13.78 22.35
N VAL A 24 17.06 -14.38 23.06
CA VAL A 24 16.11 -15.30 22.45
C VAL A 24 15.26 -14.44 21.52
N ALA A 25 15.38 -14.67 20.21
CA ALA A 25 14.53 -13.99 19.25
C ALA A 25 13.07 -14.17 19.71
N PRO A 26 12.32 -13.08 19.97
CA PRO A 26 10.94 -13.20 20.39
C PRO A 26 10.19 -14.01 19.34
N LYS A 27 9.50 -15.06 19.78
CA LYS A 27 8.68 -15.89 18.91
C LYS A 27 7.65 -14.96 18.28
N LEU A 28 7.79 -14.67 16.98
CA LEU A 28 6.84 -13.83 16.26
C LEU A 28 5.44 -14.41 16.50
N PRO A 29 4.46 -13.59 16.91
CA PRO A 29 3.08 -14.04 17.04
C PRO A 29 2.67 -14.73 15.74
N ALA A 30 2.00 -15.88 15.83
CA ALA A 30 1.42 -16.51 14.66
C ALA A 30 0.52 -15.49 13.94
N ALA A 31 0.63 -15.41 12.61
CA ALA A 31 -0.22 -14.52 11.83
C ALA A 31 -1.69 -14.77 12.18
N PRO A 32 -2.49 -13.71 12.37
CA PRO A 32 -3.90 -13.88 12.72
C PRO A 32 -4.60 -14.69 11.63
N THR A 33 -5.20 -15.80 12.02
CA THR A 33 -6.02 -16.62 11.11
C THR A 33 -7.43 -16.04 11.09
N TYR A 34 -7.87 -15.57 9.93
CA TYR A 34 -9.21 -15.01 9.74
C TYR A 34 -10.21 -16.10 9.35
N SER A 35 -11.45 -15.97 9.82
CA SER A 35 -12.54 -16.83 9.37
C SER A 35 -12.94 -16.50 7.92
N ALA A 36 -13.58 -17.45 7.24
CA ALA A 36 -14.11 -17.21 5.89
C ALA A 36 -15.08 -16.03 5.84
N GLN A 37 -15.86 -15.83 6.90
CA GLN A 37 -16.78 -14.68 7.02
C GLN A 37 -16.02 -13.35 7.10
N GLN A 38 -14.96 -13.28 7.90
CA GLN A 38 -14.13 -12.07 8.01
C GLN A 38 -13.47 -11.71 6.68
N VAL A 39 -12.99 -12.72 5.94
CA VAL A 39 -12.40 -12.50 4.60
C VAL A 39 -13.46 -12.00 3.61
N ALA A 40 -14.66 -12.57 3.64
CA ALA A 40 -15.75 -12.15 2.77
C ALA A 40 -16.22 -10.71 3.06
N ASP A 41 -16.36 -10.36 4.34
CA ASP A 41 -16.75 -9.02 4.76
C ASP A 41 -15.68 -7.97 4.42
N ALA A 42 -14.40 -8.31 4.62
CA ALA A 42 -13.27 -7.47 4.20
C ALA A 42 -13.25 -7.24 2.68
N LYS A 43 -13.41 -8.31 1.87
CA LYS A 43 -13.53 -8.20 0.41
C LYS A 43 -14.67 -7.25 0.03
N LYS A 44 -15.86 -7.45 0.62
CA LYS A 44 -17.03 -6.61 0.35
C LYS A 44 -16.76 -5.13 0.66
N LYS A 45 -16.12 -4.84 1.79
CA LYS A 45 -15.78 -3.47 2.20
C LYS A 45 -14.79 -2.84 1.22
N VAL A 46 -13.68 -3.51 0.93
CA VAL A 46 -12.64 -3.01 0.02
C VAL A 46 -13.20 -2.77 -1.38
N CYS A 47 -13.96 -3.72 -1.93
CA CYS A 47 -14.58 -3.59 -3.25
C CYS A 47 -15.60 -2.44 -3.31
N SER A 48 -16.41 -2.26 -2.26
CA SER A 48 -17.34 -1.12 -2.19
C SER A 48 -16.60 0.22 -2.12
N THR A 49 -15.51 0.31 -1.36
CA THR A 49 -14.66 1.50 -1.34
C THR A 49 -14.03 1.76 -2.70
N PHE A 50 -13.50 0.73 -3.36
CA PHE A 50 -12.95 0.82 -4.70
C PHE A 50 -13.95 1.40 -5.70
N THR A 51 -15.17 0.86 -5.77
CA THR A 51 -16.21 1.40 -6.67
C THR A 51 -16.51 2.87 -6.41
N LYS A 52 -16.53 3.32 -5.15
CA LYS A 52 -16.74 4.74 -4.82
C LYS A 52 -15.60 5.62 -5.33
N VAL A 53 -14.36 5.17 -5.16
CA VAL A 53 -13.17 5.90 -5.59
C VAL A 53 -13.07 5.95 -7.11
N ASP A 54 -13.25 4.81 -7.80
CA ASP A 54 -13.25 4.73 -9.27
C ASP A 54 -14.32 5.67 -9.87
N ASN A 55 -15.55 5.65 -9.33
CA ASN A 55 -16.60 6.57 -9.75
C ASN A 55 -16.23 8.05 -9.53
N ALA A 56 -15.59 8.38 -8.41
CA ALA A 56 -15.18 9.75 -8.12
C ALA A 56 -14.08 10.24 -9.09
N VAL A 57 -13.08 9.40 -9.39
CA VAL A 57 -12.01 9.70 -10.35
C VAL A 57 -12.60 9.84 -11.76
N ARG A 58 -13.44 8.91 -12.21
CA ARG A 58 -14.12 9.00 -13.52
C ARG A 58 -14.95 10.28 -13.63
N ALA A 59 -15.74 10.61 -12.62
CA ALA A 59 -16.56 11.81 -12.61
C ALA A 59 -15.69 13.09 -12.61
N ALA A 60 -14.56 13.10 -11.91
CA ALA A 60 -13.62 14.22 -11.92
C ALA A 60 -12.98 14.42 -13.30
N SER A 61 -12.60 13.33 -13.96
CA SER A 61 -11.93 13.33 -15.27
C SER A 61 -12.88 13.63 -16.43
N ALA A 62 -14.16 13.26 -16.32
CA ALA A 62 -15.16 13.46 -17.37
C ALA A 62 -15.73 14.89 -17.45
N ARG A 63 -15.39 15.77 -16.50
CA ARG A 63 -15.89 17.16 -16.50
C ARG A 63 -15.37 17.93 -17.71
N ASN A 64 -16.24 18.75 -18.30
CA ASN A 64 -15.85 19.67 -19.37
C ASN A 64 -14.78 20.63 -18.85
N LYS A 65 -13.64 20.68 -19.54
CA LYS A 65 -12.50 21.50 -19.16
C LYS A 65 -12.67 22.97 -19.55
N GLY A 66 -13.63 23.29 -20.43
CA GLY A 66 -13.83 24.65 -20.96
C GLY A 66 -12.64 25.14 -21.79
N ASP A 67 -12.80 26.32 -22.39
CA ASP A 67 -11.76 26.93 -23.23
C ASP A 67 -10.89 27.92 -22.45
N ASP A 68 -11.36 28.42 -21.30
CA ASP A 68 -10.61 29.33 -20.46
C ASP A 68 -9.66 28.60 -19.50
N TYR A 69 -8.52 29.22 -19.23
CA TYR A 69 -7.49 28.65 -18.37
C TYR A 69 -7.99 28.34 -16.95
N ALA A 70 -8.88 29.17 -16.39
CA ALA A 70 -9.34 28.98 -15.02
C ALA A 70 -10.20 27.72 -14.89
N THR A 71 -11.10 27.45 -15.84
CA THR A 71 -11.91 26.23 -15.86
C THR A 71 -11.07 24.98 -16.12
N GLN A 72 -10.07 25.07 -17.00
CA GLN A 72 -9.15 23.95 -17.27
C GLN A 72 -8.33 23.62 -16.03
N PHE A 73 -7.78 24.64 -15.37
CA PHE A 73 -7.00 24.50 -14.15
C PHE A 73 -7.86 23.96 -12.98
N ALA A 74 -9.09 24.44 -12.83
CA ALA A 74 -10.02 23.94 -11.82
C ALA A 74 -10.37 22.45 -12.05
N THR A 75 -10.59 22.05 -13.30
CA THR A 75 -10.82 20.64 -13.65
C THR A 75 -9.59 19.78 -13.32
N ALA A 76 -8.39 20.25 -13.66
CA ALA A 76 -7.14 19.56 -13.34
C ALA A 76 -6.94 19.41 -11.82
N ILE A 77 -7.18 20.46 -11.03
CA ILE A 77 -7.14 20.39 -9.56
C ILE A 77 -8.14 19.36 -9.03
N ASN A 78 -9.37 19.37 -9.54
CA ASN A 78 -10.40 18.44 -9.09
C ASN A 78 -10.04 16.98 -9.40
N VAL A 79 -9.39 16.69 -10.54
CA VAL A 79 -8.84 15.36 -10.84
C VAL A 79 -7.74 14.99 -9.85
N ARG A 80 -6.74 15.86 -9.64
CA ARG A 80 -5.67 15.65 -8.67
C ARG A 80 -6.22 15.39 -7.26
N GLN A 81 -7.26 16.12 -6.85
CA GLN A 81 -7.91 15.92 -5.55
C GLN A 81 -8.61 14.56 -5.46
N ALA A 82 -9.28 14.11 -6.52
CA ALA A 82 -9.91 12.80 -6.56
C ALA A 82 -8.88 11.66 -6.42
N LEU A 83 -7.71 11.79 -7.07
CA LEU A 83 -6.60 10.84 -6.94
C LEU A 83 -6.05 10.80 -5.51
N VAL A 84 -5.78 11.97 -4.91
CA VAL A 84 -5.27 12.08 -3.53
C VAL A 84 -6.24 11.47 -2.53
N VAL A 85 -7.49 11.95 -2.50
CA VAL A 85 -8.49 11.48 -1.54
C VAL A 85 -8.83 10.00 -1.79
N GLY A 86 -8.89 9.60 -3.06
CA GLY A 86 -9.10 8.20 -3.45
C GLY A 86 -8.02 7.27 -2.92
N SER A 87 -6.75 7.62 -3.11
CA SER A 87 -5.61 6.84 -2.62
C SER A 87 -5.59 6.72 -1.09
N GLN A 88 -5.90 7.81 -0.39
CA GLN A 88 -5.97 7.84 1.08
C GLN A 88 -7.12 6.99 1.62
N TYR A 89 -8.30 7.08 1.00
CA TYR A 89 -9.48 6.34 1.44
C TYR A 89 -9.35 4.83 1.18
N LEU A 90 -8.75 4.45 0.05
CA LEU A 90 -8.37 3.05 -0.23
C LEU A 90 -7.36 2.51 0.78
N SER A 91 -6.28 3.25 1.02
CA SER A 91 -5.24 2.87 1.99
C SER A 91 -5.81 2.71 3.40
N THR A 92 -6.65 3.66 3.81
CA THR A 92 -7.32 3.62 5.12
C THR A 92 -8.22 2.41 5.25
N THR A 93 -9.03 2.12 4.23
CA THR A 93 -9.90 0.93 4.23
C THR A 93 -9.08 -0.35 4.30
N LEU A 94 -7.99 -0.46 3.52
CA LEU A 94 -7.16 -1.66 3.52
C LEU A 94 -6.50 -1.90 4.88
N ASN A 95 -6.07 -0.84 5.58
CA ASN A 95 -5.53 -0.93 6.94
C ASN A 95 -6.60 -1.32 7.98
N GLN A 96 -7.85 -0.96 7.76
CA GLN A 96 -8.98 -1.31 8.63
C GLN A 96 -9.49 -2.74 8.39
N GLU A 97 -9.19 -3.32 7.22
CA GLU A 97 -9.68 -4.63 6.78
C GLU A 97 -8.52 -5.64 6.60
N PRO A 98 -7.82 -6.03 7.69
CA PRO A 98 -6.62 -6.87 7.59
C PRO A 98 -6.93 -8.32 7.16
N ALA A 99 -8.21 -8.72 7.13
CA ALA A 99 -8.68 -9.99 6.58
C ALA A 99 -8.79 -9.99 5.04
N THR A 100 -8.51 -8.86 4.36
CA THR A 100 -8.44 -8.79 2.89
C THR A 100 -7.41 -9.79 2.36
N SER A 101 -7.75 -10.50 1.29
CA SER A 101 -6.81 -11.43 0.67
C SER A 101 -5.54 -10.70 0.21
N THR A 102 -4.39 -11.36 0.30
CA THR A 102 -3.09 -10.78 -0.12
C THR A 102 -3.13 -10.27 -1.55
N GLU A 103 -3.83 -10.98 -2.43
CA GLU A 103 -3.94 -10.64 -3.84
C GLU A 103 -4.72 -9.33 -4.06
N LEU A 104 -5.92 -9.20 -3.48
CA LEU A 104 -6.72 -7.98 -3.56
C LEU A 104 -6.01 -6.81 -2.87
N ALA A 105 -5.39 -7.07 -1.71
CA ALA A 105 -4.60 -6.08 -1.00
C ALA A 105 -3.41 -5.57 -1.84
N SER A 106 -2.77 -6.43 -2.63
CA SER A 106 -1.69 -6.04 -3.53
C SER A 106 -2.21 -5.13 -4.65
N SER A 107 -3.26 -5.55 -5.37
CA SER A 107 -3.83 -4.75 -6.46
C SER A 107 -4.28 -3.37 -6.00
N VAL A 108 -4.90 -3.28 -4.81
CA VAL A 108 -5.32 -2.00 -4.21
C VAL A 108 -4.11 -1.12 -3.87
N ARG A 109 -3.01 -1.68 -3.36
CA ARG A 109 -1.77 -0.92 -3.10
C ARG A 109 -1.15 -0.43 -4.40
N ASP A 110 -1.16 -1.23 -5.46
CA ASP A 110 -0.64 -0.82 -6.78
C ASP A 110 -1.45 0.36 -7.34
N LEU A 111 -2.77 0.33 -7.19
CA LEU A 111 -3.64 1.46 -7.57
C LEU A 111 -3.36 2.71 -6.73
N VAL A 112 -3.24 2.55 -5.40
CA VAL A 112 -2.90 3.65 -4.48
C VAL A 112 -1.59 4.31 -4.88
N ASN A 113 -0.55 3.51 -5.14
CA ASN A 113 0.76 4.00 -5.56
C ASN A 113 0.69 4.74 -6.88
N SER A 114 -0.06 4.21 -7.86
CA SER A 114 -0.25 4.84 -9.16
C SER A 114 -0.97 6.19 -9.03
N TYR A 115 -2.01 6.29 -8.20
CA TYR A 115 -2.70 7.56 -7.94
C TYR A 115 -1.81 8.60 -7.26
N GLN A 116 -0.99 8.18 -6.30
CA GLN A 116 -0.06 9.08 -5.61
C GLN A 116 1.02 9.59 -6.57
N LEU A 117 1.64 8.70 -7.34
CA LEU A 117 2.67 9.06 -8.31
C LEU A 117 2.11 9.96 -9.41
N LEU A 118 0.96 9.60 -10.00
CA LEU A 118 0.32 10.40 -11.03
C LEU A 118 -0.03 11.80 -10.53
N THR A 119 -0.44 11.93 -9.27
CA THR A 119 -0.68 13.25 -8.66
C THR A 119 0.60 14.09 -8.65
N ILE A 120 1.74 13.51 -8.25
CA ILE A 120 3.03 14.22 -8.23
C ILE A 120 3.45 14.64 -9.64
N GLU A 121 3.36 13.73 -10.61
CA GLU A 121 3.69 14.01 -12.01
C GLU A 121 2.79 15.11 -12.61
N LEU A 122 1.49 15.08 -12.30
CA LEU A 122 0.54 16.12 -12.70
C LEU A 122 0.84 17.47 -12.04
N LEU A 123 1.36 17.49 -10.80
CA LEU A 123 1.71 18.72 -10.08
C LEU A 123 3.02 19.32 -10.58
N SER A 124 3.97 18.50 -11.01
CA SER A 124 5.23 18.95 -11.61
C SER A 124 5.11 19.32 -13.10
N ASP A 125 3.91 19.19 -13.68
CA ASP A 125 3.66 19.36 -15.11
C ASP A 125 4.56 18.45 -15.97
N ALA A 126 4.71 17.19 -15.53
CA ALA A 126 5.53 16.21 -16.23
C ALA A 126 4.99 15.98 -17.66
N PRO A 127 5.88 15.80 -18.65
CA PRO A 127 5.48 15.51 -20.03
C PRO A 127 4.71 14.18 -20.11
N GLU A 128 3.89 14.03 -21.15
CA GLU A 128 3.02 12.84 -21.29
C GLU A 128 3.80 11.53 -21.29
N LEU A 129 4.95 11.48 -21.96
CA LEU A 129 5.84 10.31 -22.00
C LEU A 129 6.30 9.84 -20.61
N GLU A 130 6.36 10.74 -19.63
CA GLU A 130 6.71 10.40 -18.24
C GLU A 130 5.48 9.92 -17.45
N LYS A 131 4.27 10.40 -17.77
CA LYS A 131 3.02 10.02 -17.11
C LYS A 131 2.41 8.72 -17.65
N ASP A 132 2.58 8.44 -18.94
CA ASP A 132 1.98 7.29 -19.63
C ASP A 132 2.20 5.96 -18.89
N PRO A 133 3.42 5.63 -18.40
CA PRO A 133 3.63 4.43 -17.62
C PRO A 133 2.78 4.36 -16.34
N THR A 134 2.65 5.48 -15.63
CA THR A 134 1.88 5.58 -14.38
C THR A 134 0.37 5.46 -14.64
N VAL A 135 -0.12 6.07 -15.73
CA VAL A 135 -1.51 5.92 -16.18
C VAL A 135 -1.82 4.46 -16.51
N HIS A 136 -0.95 3.80 -17.30
CA HIS A 136 -1.13 2.39 -17.65
C HIS A 136 -1.09 1.46 -16.44
N ALA A 137 -0.19 1.71 -15.48
CA ALA A 137 -0.13 0.95 -14.23
C ALA A 137 -1.43 1.12 -13.41
N GLY A 138 -1.98 2.33 -13.36
CA GLY A 138 -3.28 2.62 -12.75
C GLY A 138 -4.42 1.85 -13.41
N ASP A 139 -4.50 1.86 -14.74
CA ASP A 139 -5.55 1.16 -15.52
C ASP A 139 -5.47 -0.36 -15.34
N GLU A 140 -4.26 -0.92 -15.31
CA GLU A 140 -4.03 -2.35 -15.06
C GLU A 140 -4.49 -2.73 -13.64
N ALA A 141 -4.12 -1.93 -12.63
CA ALA A 141 -4.54 -2.16 -11.26
C ALA A 141 -6.07 -2.05 -11.10
N ASN A 142 -6.70 -1.05 -11.74
CA ASN A 142 -8.15 -0.88 -11.76
C ASN A 142 -8.84 -2.13 -12.32
N SER A 143 -8.37 -2.62 -13.47
CA SER A 143 -8.90 -3.81 -14.14
C SER A 143 -8.74 -5.08 -13.30
N LYS A 144 -7.61 -5.23 -12.60
CA LYS A 144 -7.39 -6.35 -11.66
C LYS A 144 -8.39 -6.32 -10.50
N ILE A 145 -8.56 -5.16 -9.87
CA ILE A 145 -9.50 -5.01 -8.75
C ILE A 145 -10.93 -5.26 -9.22
N GLU A 146 -11.33 -4.74 -10.39
CA GLU A 146 -12.65 -5.01 -10.98
C GLU A 146 -12.90 -6.52 -11.13
N ASN A 147 -11.91 -7.28 -11.61
CA ASN A 147 -12.03 -8.73 -11.74
C ASN A 147 -12.07 -9.45 -10.39
N GLN A 148 -11.26 -9.01 -9.42
CA GLN A 148 -11.25 -9.55 -8.06
C GLN A 148 -12.53 -9.25 -7.29
N CYS A 149 -13.22 -8.16 -7.62
CA CYS A 149 -14.44 -7.68 -6.96
C CYS A 149 -15.75 -8.17 -7.60
N LYS A 150 -15.67 -8.91 -8.71
CA LYS A 150 -16.77 -9.76 -9.18
C LYS A 150 -17.00 -10.93 -8.21
#